data_AF-A0A183A8T4-F1
#
_entry.id   AF-A0A183A8T4-F1
#
_cell.length_a   1.000
_cell.length_b   1.000
_cell.length_c   1.000
_cell.angle_alpha   90.00
_cell.angle_beta   90.00
_cell.angle_gamma   90.00
#
_symmetry.space_group_name_H-M   'P 1'
#
loop_
_entity.id
_entity.type
_entity.pdbx_description
1 polymer ?
#
loop_
_entity_poly.entity_id
_entity_poly.type
_entity_poly.pdbx_seq_one_letter_code
_entity_poly.pdbx_strand_id
1 'polypeptide(L)'
;MGERTAGQNVVLNGHALEMQGIIDHTVFSLFEKLNKGRKIQGLTTSMVNTAVEANDSLHTVLSRYFALAYGSDQMANTEPIGFFLRFKLSSGYREQIDNPTTSTMTFFVLTGAESLAVVLSKPEMADEQTNGIISLYELINQLASGPPGKREFPNYGLSVLTRLLSEELGGNCFTRVLFSIPAQPEPTVHAVLVHMASRLNRIVNCPIMNDKAALLLAARARELCRQAVGATQGAVELAGEVGENPENAIRYTNARNLRQCVDELTRRLEQLNQEYVHATDERVRVSKMWMTSEEQNIQLNEQLSTAQTELQELRFKNEELESITNKAVEASTRSIELKRANDLLNGYCTELHYKLDELQKELTNSAVKNEELSRELFHQLRKQRNYLQQVTKGSNFTDWQTDASDELKRIESMFDHPHTVSDELKQNEKSIIRE
;
A
#
# COMPACT_ATOMS: atom_id res chain seq x y z
N MET A 1 -15.23 16.97 -23.98
CA MET A 1 -16.02 15.92 -23.32
C MET A 1 -15.05 14.77 -23.11
N GLY A 2 -14.50 14.59 -21.90
CA GLY A 2 -15.02 13.63 -20.92
C GLY A 2 -14.57 12.23 -21.37
N GLU A 3 -13.65 11.55 -20.70
CA GLU A 3 -13.84 11.02 -19.36
C GLU A 3 -12.54 10.91 -18.55
N ARG A 4 -12.69 11.20 -17.26
CA ARG A 4 -11.79 10.90 -16.16
C ARG A 4 -12.18 9.53 -15.60
N THR A 5 -11.20 8.70 -15.23
CA THR A 5 -11.25 7.73 -14.12
C THR A 5 -9.82 7.21 -13.93
N ALA A 6 -9.25 6.95 -12.75
CA ALA A 6 -9.58 7.28 -11.38
C ALA A 6 -8.24 7.17 -10.62
N GLY A 7 -7.51 8.27 -10.48
CA GLY A 7 -6.41 8.35 -9.53
C GLY A 7 -7.01 8.47 -8.13
N GLN A 8 -6.86 7.44 -7.30
CA GLN A 8 -7.20 7.53 -5.88
C GLN A 8 -6.38 8.67 -5.26
N ASN A 9 -7.03 9.81 -5.06
CA ASN A 9 -6.54 10.85 -4.17
C ASN A 9 -6.55 10.27 -2.76
N VAL A 10 -5.39 9.81 -2.29
CA VAL A 10 -5.16 9.61 -0.87
C VAL A 10 -5.17 11.00 -0.25
N VAL A 11 -6.34 11.39 0.24
CA VAL A 11 -6.51 12.57 1.07
C VAL A 11 -5.70 12.32 2.33
N LEU A 12 -4.50 12.89 2.41
CA LEU A 12 -3.76 13.05 3.65
C LEU A 12 -4.51 14.07 4.51
N ASN A 13 -5.61 13.62 5.12
CA ASN A 13 -6.39 14.40 6.07
C ASN A 13 -5.48 14.85 7.23
N GLY A 14 -5.13 16.14 7.27
CA GLY A 14 -4.67 16.81 8.48
C GLY A 14 -3.19 16.66 8.88
N HIS A 15 -2.29 16.19 8.00
CA HIS A 15 -0.87 16.07 8.33
C HIS A 15 -0.05 17.24 7.79
N ALA A 16 0.58 18.03 8.68
CA ALA A 16 1.62 18.96 8.27
C ALA A 16 2.94 18.18 8.16
N LEU A 17 3.52 18.13 6.96
CA LEU A 17 4.76 17.46 6.65
C LEU A 17 5.86 18.51 6.50
N GLU A 18 6.89 18.43 7.34
CA GLU A 18 8.05 19.31 7.28
C GLU A 18 9.22 18.53 6.68
N MET A 19 9.71 18.97 5.52
CA MET A 19 10.90 18.46 4.87
C MET A 19 12.11 19.30 5.26
N GLN A 20 13.17 18.66 5.73
CA GLN A 20 14.46 19.28 5.93
C GLN A 20 15.48 18.63 5.00
N GLY A 21 16.08 19.44 4.13
CA GLY A 21 17.08 19.01 3.16
C GLY A 21 18.11 20.10 2.88
N ILE A 22 19.17 19.76 2.15
CA ILE A 22 20.23 20.70 1.75
C ILE A 22 19.92 21.16 0.33
N ILE A 23 19.63 22.44 0.15
CA ILE A 23 19.36 23.00 -1.19
C ILE A 23 20.63 23.63 -1.80
N ASP A 24 21.54 24.25 -1.03
CA ASP A 24 22.70 24.98 -1.59
C ASP A 24 24.06 24.61 -0.97
N HIS A 25 25.15 25.01 -1.65
CA HIS A 25 26.56 24.89 -1.23
C HIS A 25 26.91 25.77 0.00
N THR A 26 26.18 25.63 1.10
CA THR A 26 26.43 26.41 2.32
C THR A 26 27.36 25.66 3.28
N VAL A 27 28.43 26.32 3.70
CA VAL A 27 29.26 25.93 4.85
C VAL A 27 28.36 25.77 6.08
N PHE A 28 28.42 24.60 6.74
CA PHE A 28 27.59 24.30 7.91
C PHE A 28 28.13 24.97 9.18
N SER A 29 27.32 25.78 9.83
CA SER A 29 27.53 26.25 11.20
C SER A 29 26.43 25.71 12.11
N LEU A 30 26.78 25.20 13.29
CA LEU A 30 25.83 24.57 14.21
C LEU A 30 25.75 25.39 15.51
N PHE A 31 24.53 25.75 15.93
CA PHE A 31 24.30 26.47 17.18
C PHE A 31 23.44 25.61 18.12
N GLU A 32 23.90 25.46 19.37
CA GLU A 32 23.13 24.79 20.42
C GLU A 32 22.25 25.82 21.13
N LYS A 33 20.91 25.71 20.98
CA LYS A 33 19.96 26.52 21.75
C LYS A 33 19.40 25.68 22.90
N LEU A 34 19.52 26.21 24.11
CA LEU A 34 19.18 25.58 25.39
C LEU A 34 17.77 24.96 25.52
N ASN A 35 16.81 25.24 24.61
CA ASN A 35 15.41 24.86 24.84
C ASN A 35 14.69 24.06 23.73
N LYS A 36 15.29 23.76 22.56
CA LYS A 36 14.56 23.02 21.47
C LYS A 36 15.45 22.14 20.57
N GLY A 37 16.44 21.45 21.13
CA GLY A 37 17.31 20.57 20.36
C GLY A 37 18.27 21.32 19.43
N ARG A 38 19.18 20.57 18.79
CA ARG A 38 20.25 21.11 17.94
C ARG A 38 19.66 21.60 16.61
N LYS A 39 19.89 22.87 16.25
CA LYS A 39 19.57 23.41 14.92
C LYS A 39 20.84 23.48 14.08
N ILE A 40 20.85 22.78 12.95
CA ILE A 40 21.91 22.87 11.95
C ILE A 40 21.59 24.04 11.02
N GLN A 41 22.48 25.02 10.91
CA GLN A 41 22.35 26.12 9.96
C GLN A 41 22.80 25.62 8.58
N GLY A 42 22.04 25.93 7.53
CA GLY A 42 22.24 25.42 6.16
C GLY A 42 21.25 24.33 5.74
N LEU A 43 20.46 23.77 6.67
CA LEU A 43 19.30 22.94 6.32
C LEU A 43 18.12 23.86 5.94
N THR A 44 17.66 23.72 4.71
CA THR A 44 16.41 24.34 4.26
C THR A 44 15.23 23.50 4.71
N THR A 45 14.34 24.14 5.45
CA THR A 45 13.07 23.57 5.89
C THR A 45 11.96 24.03 4.97
N SER A 46 11.26 23.11 4.31
CA SER A 46 10.03 23.40 3.57
C SER A 46 8.84 22.69 4.22
N MET A 47 7.73 23.42 4.36
CA MET A 47 6.44 22.83 4.69
C MET A 47 5.82 22.32 3.40
N VAL A 48 5.37 21.08 3.42
CA VAL A 48 4.82 20.40 2.27
C VAL A 48 3.45 19.84 2.65
N ASN A 49 2.44 20.17 1.86
CA ASN A 49 1.06 19.82 2.19
C ASN A 49 0.53 18.67 1.33
N THR A 50 1.20 18.37 0.21
CA THR A 50 0.81 17.30 -0.70
C THR A 50 1.98 16.35 -1.00
N ALA A 51 1.67 15.09 -1.29
CA ALA A 51 2.67 14.12 -1.69
C ALA A 51 3.35 14.49 -3.02
N VAL A 52 2.65 15.22 -3.90
CA VAL A 52 3.18 15.69 -5.19
C VAL A 52 4.24 16.76 -4.97
N GLU A 53 3.96 17.78 -4.15
CA GLU A 53 4.95 18.80 -3.77
C GLU A 53 6.19 18.20 -3.07
N ALA A 54 5.98 17.16 -2.26
CA ALA A 54 7.06 16.44 -1.59
C ALA A 54 7.96 15.75 -2.62
N ASN A 55 7.35 15.10 -3.61
CA ASN A 55 8.06 14.38 -4.64
C ASN A 55 8.81 15.33 -5.58
N ASP A 56 8.22 16.46 -5.97
CA ASP A 56 8.88 17.46 -6.82
C ASP A 56 10.07 18.11 -6.10
N SER A 57 9.91 18.42 -4.81
CA SER A 57 11.01 18.90 -3.96
C SER A 57 12.11 17.85 -3.85
N LEU A 58 11.74 16.59 -3.62
CA LEU A 58 12.68 15.47 -3.54
C LEU A 58 13.45 15.27 -4.85
N HIS A 59 12.78 15.28 -6.00
CA HIS A 59 13.43 15.17 -7.31
C HIS A 59 14.43 16.30 -7.55
N THR A 60 14.10 17.52 -7.12
CA THR A 60 15.00 18.66 -7.24
C THR A 60 16.27 18.47 -6.40
N VAL A 61 16.16 18.00 -5.15
CA VAL A 61 17.35 17.75 -4.31
C VAL A 61 18.13 16.53 -4.81
N LEU A 62 17.46 15.46 -5.20
CA LEU A 62 18.10 14.25 -5.72
C LEU A 62 18.86 14.51 -7.02
N SER A 63 18.31 15.29 -7.95
CA SER A 63 19.02 15.62 -9.19
C SER A 63 20.34 16.36 -8.93
N ARG A 64 20.39 17.25 -7.93
CA ARG A 64 21.62 17.91 -7.49
C ARG A 64 22.59 16.93 -6.84
N TYR A 65 22.09 16.06 -5.96
CA TYR A 65 22.91 15.02 -5.34
C TYR A 65 23.52 14.08 -6.40
N PHE A 66 22.73 13.60 -7.35
CA PHE A 66 23.20 12.73 -8.42
C PHE A 66 24.24 13.41 -9.31
N ALA A 67 24.09 14.72 -9.57
CA ALA A 67 25.09 15.48 -10.32
C ALA A 67 26.44 15.62 -9.59
N LEU A 68 26.45 15.54 -8.25
CA LEU A 68 27.67 15.59 -7.44
C LEU A 68 28.26 14.18 -7.17
N ALA A 69 27.37 13.22 -6.92
CA ALA A 69 27.72 11.84 -6.58
C ALA A 69 28.14 11.01 -7.79
N TYR A 70 27.79 11.42 -9.00
CA TYR A 70 28.20 10.75 -10.24
C TYR A 70 28.95 11.74 -11.13
N GLY A 71 30.13 11.35 -11.60
CA GLY A 71 30.90 12.12 -12.57
C GLY A 71 30.19 12.17 -13.93
N SER A 72 30.73 12.97 -14.85
CA SER A 72 30.25 13.07 -16.25
C SER A 72 30.12 11.71 -16.96
N ASP A 73 30.92 10.74 -16.52
CA ASP A 73 31.03 9.41 -17.10
C ASP A 73 30.05 8.40 -16.49
N GLN A 74 29.07 8.86 -15.70
CA GLN A 74 28.10 8.04 -14.94
C GLN A 74 28.73 7.07 -13.93
N MET A 75 30.04 7.19 -13.68
CA MET A 75 30.73 6.48 -12.61
C MET A 75 30.52 7.21 -11.30
N ALA A 76 30.32 6.45 -10.22
CA ALA A 76 30.19 7.00 -8.87
C ALA A 76 31.50 7.73 -8.51
N ASN A 77 31.35 8.93 -7.96
CA ASN A 77 32.46 9.71 -7.44
C ASN A 77 33.04 8.99 -6.21
N THR A 78 34.37 8.86 -6.18
CA THR A 78 35.11 8.24 -5.07
C THR A 78 35.23 9.16 -3.87
N GLU A 79 34.90 10.45 -4.04
CA GLU A 79 34.86 11.42 -2.95
C GLU A 79 33.65 11.21 -2.02
N PRO A 80 33.82 11.47 -0.71
CA PRO A 80 32.79 11.23 0.27
C PRO A 80 31.70 12.30 0.23
N ILE A 81 30.55 11.97 -0.36
CA ILE A 81 29.40 12.88 -0.49
C ILE A 81 28.22 12.32 0.28
N GLY A 82 27.67 13.15 1.17
CA GLY A 82 26.50 12.81 1.99
C GLY A 82 25.22 13.45 1.47
N PHE A 83 24.15 12.67 1.36
CA PHE A 83 22.78 13.17 1.21
C PHE A 83 22.03 12.97 2.51
N PHE A 84 21.37 14.02 3.00
CA PHE A 84 20.58 13.99 4.22
C PHE A 84 19.19 14.58 3.95
N LEU A 85 18.17 13.80 4.26
CA LEU A 85 16.77 14.19 4.15
C LEU A 85 16.02 13.73 5.40
N ARG A 86 15.28 14.64 6.03
CA ARG A 86 14.45 14.32 7.19
C ARG A 86 13.02 14.78 6.98
N PHE A 87 12.09 13.84 7.08
CA PHE A 87 10.67 14.09 7.13
C PHE A 87 10.22 14.15 8.59
N LYS A 88 9.54 15.24 8.95
CA LYS A 88 8.81 15.30 10.22
C LYS A 88 7.33 15.23 9.90
N LEU A 89 6.72 14.16 10.39
CA LEU A 89 5.31 13.86 10.25
C LEU A 89 4.64 14.28 11.55
N SER A 90 3.73 15.25 11.47
CA SER A 90 2.89 15.60 12.61
C SER A 90 1.47 15.06 12.40
N SER A 91 0.97 14.30 13.37
CA SER A 91 -0.44 13.87 13.37
C SER A 91 -1.32 14.99 13.86
N GLY A 92 -2.04 15.65 12.95
CA GLY A 92 -3.03 16.67 13.26
C GLY A 92 -4.42 16.09 13.51
N TYR A 93 -4.54 15.02 14.33
CA TYR A 93 -5.85 14.59 14.81
C TYR A 93 -6.39 15.64 15.79
N ARG A 94 -6.91 16.74 15.22
CA ARG A 94 -7.86 17.67 15.85
C ARG A 94 -9.05 16.79 16.23
N GLU A 95 -9.24 16.43 17.49
CA GLU A 95 -10.06 17.28 18.34
C GLU A 95 -9.84 17.13 19.86
N GLN A 96 -8.92 16.29 20.37
CA GLN A 96 -8.93 16.02 21.82
C GLN A 96 -7.61 15.69 22.53
N ILE A 97 -6.44 15.80 21.86
CA ILE A 97 -5.15 15.53 22.52
C ILE A 97 -4.26 16.77 22.40
N ASP A 98 -3.98 17.41 23.55
CA ASP A 98 -3.15 18.62 23.71
C ASP A 98 -1.70 18.51 23.18
N ASN A 99 -1.30 17.42 22.52
CA ASN A 99 0.03 17.25 21.93
C ASN A 99 -0.01 16.30 20.72
N PRO A 100 0.27 16.76 19.49
CA PRO A 100 0.32 15.90 18.32
C PRO A 100 1.49 14.93 18.39
N THR A 101 1.26 13.65 18.08
CA THR A 101 2.35 12.70 17.89
C THR A 101 3.21 13.15 16.71
N THR A 102 4.50 13.34 16.96
CA THR A 102 5.48 13.68 15.92
C THR A 102 6.32 12.44 15.63
N SER A 103 6.35 12.03 14.37
CA SER A 103 7.21 10.95 13.88
C SER A 103 8.27 11.56 12.98
N THR A 104 9.50 11.05 13.08
CA THR A 104 10.60 11.50 12.23
C THR A 104 11.09 10.32 11.39
N MET A 105 11.30 10.57 10.10
CA MET A 105 11.91 9.61 9.20
C MET A 105 13.12 10.27 8.54
N THR A 106 14.31 9.74 8.82
CA THR A 106 15.57 10.24 8.26
C THR A 106 16.07 9.27 7.18
N PHE A 107 16.41 9.82 6.02
CA PHE A 107 17.19 9.15 4.99
C PHE A 107 18.57 9.79 4.94
N PHE A 108 19.60 8.96 5.10
CA PHE A 108 20.99 9.37 4.97
C PHE A 108 21.71 8.43 4.01
N VAL A 109 22.38 8.99 3.01
CA VAL A 109 23.18 8.24 2.03
C VAL A 109 24.58 8.82 2.02
N LEU A 110 25.59 7.96 1.98
CA LEU A 110 27.00 8.33 1.94
C LEU A 110 27.70 7.55 0.83
N THR A 111 28.36 8.26 -0.09
CA THR A 111 29.29 7.67 -1.07
C THR A 111 30.73 7.78 -0.57
N GLY A 112 31.69 7.15 -1.28
CA GLY A 112 33.10 7.32 -0.97
C GLY A 112 33.58 6.64 0.31
N ALA A 113 32.81 5.69 0.87
CA ALA A 113 33.19 4.95 2.07
C ALA A 113 34.44 4.08 1.86
N GLU A 114 34.74 3.75 0.60
CA GLU A 114 35.96 3.07 0.16
C GLU A 114 37.24 3.86 0.45
N SER A 115 37.16 5.20 0.48
CA SER A 115 38.29 6.06 0.83
C SER A 115 38.83 5.78 2.24
N LEU A 116 37.98 5.24 3.13
CA LEU A 116 38.36 4.84 4.48
C LEU A 116 39.48 3.79 4.47
N ALA A 117 39.50 2.86 3.50
CA ALA A 117 40.55 1.83 3.44
C ALA A 117 41.93 2.42 3.13
N VAL A 118 41.97 3.44 2.28
CA VAL A 118 43.19 4.19 1.93
C VAL A 118 43.68 4.98 3.15
N VAL A 119 42.77 5.70 3.80
CA VAL A 119 43.10 6.56 4.94
C VAL A 119 43.51 5.76 6.18
N LEU A 120 42.86 4.62 6.47
CA LEU A 120 43.26 3.73 7.56
C LEU A 120 44.65 3.11 7.34
N SER A 121 45.02 2.88 6.08
CA SER A 121 46.34 2.35 5.72
C SER A 121 47.42 3.43 5.72
N LYS A 122 47.06 4.66 5.36
CA LYS A 122 47.95 5.83 5.27
C LYS A 122 47.26 7.08 5.83
N PRO A 123 47.38 7.35 7.14
CA PRO A 123 46.69 8.47 7.78
C PRO A 123 47.17 9.84 7.29
N GLU A 124 48.33 9.91 6.65
CA GLU A 124 48.89 11.13 6.04
C GLU A 124 48.10 11.63 4.82
N MET A 125 47.25 10.78 4.23
CA MET A 125 46.41 11.10 3.06
C MET A 125 44.99 11.55 3.46
N ALA A 126 44.78 11.90 4.74
CA ALA A 126 43.49 12.33 5.24
C ALA A 126 43.20 13.79 4.84
N ASP A 127 42.25 13.99 3.92
CA ASP A 127 41.69 15.29 3.58
C ASP A 127 40.52 15.67 4.50
N GLU A 128 40.17 16.96 4.55
CA GLU A 128 39.06 17.50 5.37
C GLU A 128 37.72 16.77 5.13
N GLN A 129 37.47 16.32 3.89
CA GLN A 129 36.25 15.58 3.54
C GLN A 129 36.27 14.14 4.09
N THR A 130 37.44 13.49 4.10
CA THR A 130 37.60 12.13 4.64
C THR A 130 37.55 12.09 6.17
N ASN A 131 37.92 13.19 6.85
CA ASN A 131 37.80 13.33 8.30
C ASN A 131 36.36 13.09 8.80
N GLY A 132 35.35 13.41 7.99
CA GLY A 132 33.96 13.13 8.31
C GLY A 132 33.68 11.62 8.43
N ILE A 133 34.19 10.83 7.50
CA ILE A 133 34.04 9.37 7.49
C ILE A 133 34.88 8.72 8.59
N ILE A 134 36.11 9.20 8.82
CA ILE A 134 36.95 8.71 9.91
C ILE A 134 36.25 8.90 11.26
N SER A 135 35.73 10.11 11.51
CA SER A 135 34.98 10.42 12.74
C SER A 135 33.77 9.52 12.91
N LEU A 136 33.06 9.21 11.81
CA LEU A 136 31.94 8.28 11.83
C LEU A 136 32.39 6.85 12.18
N TYR A 137 33.48 6.39 11.59
CA TYR A 137 34.05 5.07 11.85
C TYR A 137 34.52 4.92 13.30
N GLU A 138 35.19 5.94 13.85
CA GLU A 138 35.59 5.99 15.26
C GLU A 138 34.40 5.97 16.20
N LEU A 139 33.37 6.77 15.92
CA LEU A 139 32.13 6.78 16.69
C LEU A 139 31.47 5.39 16.71
N ILE A 140 31.39 4.72 15.56
CA ILE A 140 30.85 3.36 15.46
C ILE A 140 31.66 2.39 16.33
N ASN A 141 32.99 2.48 16.30
CA ASN A 141 33.85 1.64 17.14
C ASN A 141 33.65 1.92 18.63
N GLN A 142 33.53 3.19 19.03
CA GLN A 142 33.23 3.59 20.41
C GLN A 142 31.87 3.05 20.87
N LEU A 143 30.83 3.18 20.04
CA LEU A 143 29.50 2.67 20.35
C LEU A 143 29.44 1.13 20.40
N ALA A 144 30.28 0.45 19.61
CA ALA A 144 30.37 -1.01 19.57
C ALA A 144 31.32 -1.62 20.62
N SER A 145 32.00 -0.79 21.43
CA SER A 145 33.06 -1.22 22.37
C SER A 145 32.59 -2.02 23.59
N GLY A 146 31.28 -2.02 23.91
CA GLY A 146 30.77 -2.77 25.06
C GLY A 146 29.24 -2.69 25.21
N PRO A 147 28.66 -3.25 26.29
CA PRO A 147 27.23 -3.11 26.59
C PRO A 147 26.86 -1.69 27.07
N PRO A 148 25.62 -1.21 26.87
CA PRO A 148 25.17 0.10 27.32
C PRO A 148 25.44 0.29 28.83
N GLY A 149 26.05 1.42 29.22
CA GLY A 149 26.35 1.75 30.63
C GLY A 149 27.79 1.45 31.10
N LYS A 150 28.57 0.66 30.34
CA LYS A 150 30.03 0.48 30.56
C LYS A 150 30.91 1.15 29.51
N ARG A 151 30.28 1.85 28.55
CA ARG A 151 30.94 2.54 27.43
C ARG A 151 31.48 3.88 27.91
N GLU A 152 32.60 4.32 27.34
CA GLU A 152 32.98 5.73 27.38
C GLU A 152 31.89 6.58 26.71
N PHE A 153 31.72 7.82 27.17
CA PHE A 153 30.71 8.71 26.60
C PHE A 153 31.01 8.96 25.11
N PRO A 154 30.11 8.58 24.19
CA PRO A 154 30.36 8.69 22.75
C PRO A 154 30.49 10.15 22.34
N ASN A 155 31.57 10.49 21.64
CA ASN A 155 31.82 11.86 21.22
C ASN A 155 31.24 12.14 19.83
N TYR A 156 29.95 12.47 19.77
CA TYR A 156 29.31 12.92 18.53
C TYR A 156 29.85 14.25 18.00
N GLY A 157 30.64 14.99 18.79
CA GLY A 157 31.12 16.33 18.47
C GLY A 157 32.24 16.40 17.43
N LEU A 158 32.86 15.28 17.06
CA LEU A 158 34.06 15.27 16.21
C LEU A 158 33.81 15.73 14.76
N SER A 159 32.64 15.40 14.18
CA SER A 159 32.27 15.80 12.83
C SER A 159 30.83 16.32 12.76
N VAL A 160 30.52 17.16 11.77
CA VAL A 160 29.12 17.53 11.47
C VAL A 160 28.30 16.28 11.16
N LEU A 161 28.89 15.30 10.47
CA LEU A 161 28.26 14.02 10.12
C LEU A 161 27.84 13.23 11.37
N THR A 162 28.75 13.09 12.34
CA THR A 162 28.45 12.38 13.60
C THR A 162 27.40 13.10 14.43
N ARG A 163 27.36 14.45 14.37
CA ARG A 163 26.31 15.24 15.05
C ARG A 163 24.94 15.07 14.38
N LEU A 164 24.89 15.03 13.04
CA LEU A 164 23.65 14.83 12.29
C LEU A 164 23.00 13.48 12.61
N LEU A 165 23.82 12.45 12.78
CA LEU A 165 23.38 11.07 13.02
C LEU A 165 23.26 10.72 14.51
N SER A 166 23.28 11.70 15.41
CA SER A 166 23.26 11.44 16.87
C SER A 166 21.95 10.84 17.38
N GLU A 167 20.85 10.99 16.64
CA GLU A 167 19.56 10.36 16.98
C GLU A 167 19.46 8.94 16.42
N GLU A 168 20.14 8.70 15.30
CA GLU A 168 20.15 7.47 14.50
C GLU A 168 21.19 6.45 14.99
N LEU A 169 22.36 6.87 15.47
CA LEU A 169 23.40 5.96 15.95
C LEU A 169 23.45 5.99 17.48
N GLY A 170 23.04 4.90 18.12
CA GLY A 170 23.01 4.79 19.59
C GLY A 170 21.98 5.70 20.28
N GLY A 171 21.02 6.22 19.50
CA GLY A 171 20.02 7.18 19.95
C GLY A 171 18.63 6.58 20.13
N ASN A 172 17.60 7.39 19.86
CA ASN A 172 16.22 7.15 20.29
C ASN A 172 15.29 6.68 19.17
N CYS A 173 15.82 6.28 18.01
CA CYS A 173 14.99 5.84 16.88
C CYS A 173 15.36 4.44 16.39
N PHE A 174 14.44 3.83 15.64
CA PHE A 174 14.74 2.61 14.90
C PHE A 174 15.61 2.96 13.70
N THR A 175 16.76 2.30 13.58
CA THR A 175 17.72 2.57 12.53
C THR A 175 18.05 1.29 11.79
N ARG A 176 18.02 1.37 10.45
CA ARG A 176 18.47 0.31 9.56
C ARG A 176 19.57 0.88 8.68
N VAL A 177 20.65 0.13 8.54
CA VAL A 177 21.77 0.51 7.69
C VAL A 177 21.84 -0.46 6.52
N LEU A 178 21.96 0.08 5.31
CA LEU A 178 22.13 -0.68 4.08
C LEU A 178 23.56 -0.44 3.58
N PHE A 179 24.33 -1.52 3.44
CA PHE A 179 25.65 -1.47 2.81
C PHE A 179 25.56 -1.99 1.39
N SER A 180 25.96 -1.16 0.43
CA SER A 180 26.14 -1.58 -0.96
C SER A 180 27.60 -2.00 -1.15
N ILE A 181 27.83 -3.26 -1.48
CA ILE A 181 29.17 -3.79 -1.78
C ILE A 181 29.20 -4.12 -3.27
N PRO A 182 30.21 -3.64 -4.02
CA PRO A 182 30.31 -3.93 -5.45
C PRO A 182 30.53 -5.44 -5.69
N ALA A 183 30.13 -5.92 -6.88
CA ALA A 183 30.22 -7.34 -7.24
C ALA A 183 31.67 -7.88 -7.27
N GLN A 184 32.65 -7.01 -7.53
CA GLN A 184 34.08 -7.31 -7.45
C GLN A 184 34.75 -6.29 -6.51
N PRO A 185 34.68 -6.50 -5.20
CA PRO A 185 35.24 -5.55 -4.26
C PRO A 185 36.75 -5.74 -4.12
N GLU A 186 37.49 -4.64 -3.98
CA GLU A 186 38.88 -4.70 -3.57
C GLU A 186 38.97 -5.33 -2.16
N PRO A 187 39.86 -6.31 -1.91
CA PRO A 187 39.87 -7.03 -0.63
C PRO A 187 40.05 -6.15 0.61
N THR A 188 40.85 -5.08 0.48
CA THR A 188 41.14 -4.10 1.54
C THR A 188 39.89 -3.29 1.90
N VAL A 189 39.23 -2.73 0.90
CA VAL A 189 37.95 -1.99 1.02
C VAL A 189 36.87 -2.89 1.59
N HIS A 190 36.77 -4.12 1.07
CA HIS A 190 35.79 -5.10 1.53
C HIS A 190 35.96 -5.41 3.03
N ALA A 191 37.18 -5.66 3.49
CA ALA A 191 37.46 -5.96 4.88
C ALA A 191 37.06 -4.81 5.82
N VAL A 192 37.34 -3.56 5.43
CA VAL A 192 36.98 -2.36 6.21
C VAL A 192 35.47 -2.18 6.28
N LEU A 193 34.76 -2.32 5.15
CA LEU A 193 33.29 -2.20 5.11
C LEU A 193 32.59 -3.31 5.92
N VAL A 194 33.05 -4.55 5.80
CA VAL A 194 32.53 -5.69 6.58
C VAL A 194 32.82 -5.49 8.08
N HIS A 195 34.00 -4.98 8.43
CA HIS A 195 34.31 -4.63 9.82
C HIS A 195 33.36 -3.55 10.35
N MET A 196 33.16 -2.47 9.60
CA MET A 196 32.23 -1.40 9.96
C MET A 196 30.78 -1.92 10.12
N ALA A 197 30.31 -2.77 9.19
CA ALA A 197 29.00 -3.39 9.25
C ALA A 197 28.84 -4.31 10.50
N SER A 198 29.87 -5.09 10.83
CA SER A 198 29.90 -5.93 12.02
C SER A 198 29.78 -5.10 13.31
N ARG A 199 30.42 -3.92 13.35
CA ARG A 199 30.36 -3.01 14.50
C ARG A 199 29.00 -2.33 14.63
N LEU A 200 28.42 -1.89 13.52
CA LEU A 200 27.08 -1.30 13.50
C LEU A 200 26.02 -2.28 14.04
N ASN A 201 26.15 -3.58 13.76
CA ASN A 201 25.23 -4.59 14.29
C ASN A 201 25.31 -4.74 15.83
N ARG A 202 26.37 -4.25 16.47
CA ARG A 202 26.52 -4.26 17.95
C ARG A 202 25.96 -2.99 18.60
N ILE A 203 25.60 -1.98 17.80
CA ILE A 203 25.00 -0.75 18.31
C ILE A 203 23.52 -1.02 18.57
N VAL A 204 23.11 -0.82 19.81
CA VAL A 204 21.71 -0.95 20.24
C VAL A 204 21.14 0.44 20.43
N ASN A 205 20.08 0.75 19.68
CA ASN A 205 19.30 1.96 19.89
C ASN A 205 18.19 1.70 20.91
N CYS A 206 17.73 2.76 21.58
CA CYS A 206 16.64 2.72 22.52
C CYS A 206 15.45 3.50 21.94
N PRO A 207 14.66 2.90 21.03
CA PRO A 207 13.57 3.60 20.36
C PRO A 207 12.57 4.14 21.39
N ILE A 208 12.37 5.46 21.40
CA ILE A 208 11.39 6.11 22.26
C ILE A 208 10.17 6.43 21.41
N MET A 209 9.02 5.86 21.76
CA MET A 209 7.76 6.34 21.21
C MET A 209 7.47 7.70 21.83
N ASN A 210 7.11 8.68 21.00
CA ASN A 210 6.66 10.01 21.44
C ASN A 210 5.25 9.95 22.07
N ASP A 211 5.08 9.05 23.03
CA ASP A 211 3.93 8.93 23.91
C ASP A 211 4.12 9.88 25.10
N LYS A 212 3.05 10.57 25.49
CA LYS A 212 2.99 11.48 26.65
C LYS A 212 3.48 10.79 27.91
N ALA A 213 3.15 9.51 28.10
CA ALA A 213 3.60 8.75 29.26
C ALA A 213 5.12 8.55 29.27
N ALA A 214 5.70 8.20 28.12
CA ALA A 214 7.15 8.00 27.97
C ALA A 214 7.95 9.32 28.14
N LEU A 215 7.45 10.42 27.58
CA LEU A 215 8.09 11.74 27.74
C LEU A 215 8.04 12.24 29.19
N LEU A 216 6.91 12.05 29.90
CA LEU A 216 6.78 12.38 31.32
C LEU A 216 7.70 11.51 32.19
N LEU A 217 7.79 10.21 31.90
CA LEU A 217 8.69 9.30 32.61
C LEU A 217 10.16 9.69 32.37
N ALA A 218 10.54 10.02 31.14
CA ALA A 218 11.90 10.48 30.82
C ALA A 218 12.22 11.81 31.51
N ALA A 219 11.28 12.77 31.52
CA ALA A 219 11.45 14.04 32.22
C ALA A 219 11.60 13.84 33.74
N ARG A 220 10.77 12.96 34.34
CA ARG A 220 10.85 12.62 35.76
C ARG A 220 12.15 11.91 36.10
N ALA A 221 12.62 10.98 35.26
CA ALA A 221 13.90 10.31 35.43
C ALA A 221 15.08 11.29 35.38
N ARG A 222 15.07 12.25 34.44
CA ARG A 222 16.10 13.30 34.37
C ARG A 222 16.09 14.19 35.61
N GLU A 223 14.92 14.56 36.12
CA GLU A 223 14.82 15.37 37.35
C GLU A 223 15.32 14.60 38.58
N LEU A 224 14.97 13.32 38.70
CA LEU A 224 15.50 12.46 39.78
C LEU A 224 17.02 12.31 39.69
N CYS A 225 17.59 12.13 38.49
CA CYS A 225 19.03 12.11 38.30
C CYS A 225 19.67 13.46 38.67
N ARG A 226 19.04 14.58 38.30
CA ARG A 226 19.52 15.93 38.65
C ARG A 226 19.51 16.16 40.16
N GLN A 227 18.46 15.70 40.85
CA GLN A 227 18.35 15.77 42.31
C GLN A 227 19.38 14.87 43.00
N ALA A 228 19.64 13.67 42.48
CA ALA A 228 20.66 12.77 43.01
C ALA A 228 22.09 13.35 42.86
N VAL A 229 22.38 14.01 41.74
CA VAL A 229 23.66 14.71 41.51
C VAL A 229 23.77 15.98 42.37
N GLY A 230 22.69 16.73 42.55
CA GLY A 230 22.65 17.89 43.45
C GLY A 230 22.81 17.52 44.93
N ALA A 231 22.23 16.40 45.36
CA ALA A 231 22.34 15.91 46.74
C ALA A 231 23.75 15.39 47.09
N THR A 232 24.50 14.91 46.10
CA THR A 232 25.90 14.49 46.30
C THR A 232 26.88 15.66 46.32
N GLN A 233 26.55 16.78 45.67
CA GLN A 233 27.38 18.00 45.71
C GLN A 233 27.17 18.82 47.01
N GLY A 234 25.96 18.84 47.57
CA GLY A 234 25.67 19.56 48.82
C GLY A 234 26.26 18.94 50.10
N ALA A 235 26.72 17.69 50.06
CA ALA A 235 27.31 17.01 51.22
C ALA A 235 28.81 17.27 51.41
N VAL A 236 29.48 17.88 50.41
CA VAL A 236 30.95 18.09 50.44
C VAL A 236 31.34 19.46 51.02
N GLU A 237 30.41 20.42 51.10
CA GLU A 237 30.70 21.80 51.56
C GLU A 237 30.63 22.02 53.08
N LEU A 238 30.22 21.03 53.88
CA LEU A 238 30.04 21.18 55.35
C LEU A 238 31.21 20.70 56.21
N ALA A 239 32.35 20.33 55.61
CA ALA A 239 33.48 19.70 56.31
C ALA A 239 34.81 20.48 56.23
N GLY A 240 34.77 21.81 56.36
CA GLY A 240 35.99 22.62 56.39
C GLY A 240 35.93 23.77 57.40
N GLU A 241 36.53 23.55 58.58
CA GLU A 241 37.41 24.47 59.32
C GLU A 241 37.40 24.12 60.84
N VAL A 242 38.51 23.52 61.31
CA VAL A 242 38.79 23.28 62.72
C VAL A 242 40.06 24.07 63.09
N GLY A 243 39.91 25.02 64.01
CA GLY A 243 40.99 25.74 64.68
C GLY A 243 40.84 25.66 66.20
N GLU A 244 41.78 24.94 66.82
CA GLU A 244 42.34 24.99 68.19
C GLU A 244 41.48 25.14 69.48
N ASN A 245 41.85 24.30 70.46
CA ASN A 245 41.31 23.96 71.80
C ASN A 245 41.19 25.12 72.85
N PRO A 246 40.33 25.00 73.91
CA PRO A 246 40.76 24.39 75.19
C PRO A 246 39.70 23.52 75.95
N GLU A 247 40.18 22.51 76.67
CA GLU A 247 39.52 21.20 76.87
C GLU A 247 38.69 20.97 78.15
N ASN A 248 38.56 21.89 79.11
CA ASN A 248 38.00 21.51 80.43
C ASN A 248 36.61 22.07 80.80
N ALA A 249 36.02 22.97 80.01
CA ALA A 249 34.61 23.37 80.14
C ALA A 249 33.66 22.52 79.27
N ILE A 250 34.24 21.75 78.34
CA ILE A 250 33.58 21.11 77.21
C ILE A 250 33.03 19.72 77.59
N ARG A 251 33.58 19.03 78.61
CA ARG A 251 33.24 17.63 78.90
C ARG A 251 31.82 17.43 79.45
N TYR A 252 31.29 18.37 80.24
CA TYR A 252 29.92 18.25 80.81
C TYR A 252 28.83 18.78 79.87
N THR A 253 29.13 19.79 79.04
CA THR A 253 28.22 20.32 78.02
C THR A 253 28.18 19.39 76.80
N ASN A 254 29.31 18.86 76.34
CA ASN A 254 29.34 17.91 75.23
C ASN A 254 28.66 16.59 75.57
N ALA A 255 28.79 16.04 76.79
CA ALA A 255 28.10 14.81 77.15
C ALA A 255 26.57 14.96 77.16
N ARG A 256 26.06 16.14 77.55
CA ARG A 256 24.63 16.46 77.55
C ARG A 256 24.11 16.75 76.13
N ASN A 257 24.90 17.49 75.34
CA ASN A 257 24.61 17.76 73.93
C ASN A 257 24.68 16.49 73.07
N LEU A 258 25.60 15.56 73.37
CA LEU A 258 25.66 14.25 72.72
C LEU A 258 24.44 13.41 73.06
N ARG A 259 23.97 13.38 74.31
CA ARG A 259 22.73 12.67 74.65
C ARG A 259 21.52 13.24 73.92
N GLN A 260 21.39 14.57 73.88
CA GLN A 260 20.33 15.21 73.08
C GLN A 260 20.45 14.90 71.58
N CYS A 261 21.67 14.88 71.02
CA CYS A 261 21.89 14.48 69.63
C CYS A 261 21.54 13.00 69.39
N VAL A 262 21.86 12.11 70.33
CA VAL A 262 21.51 10.69 70.25
C VAL A 262 20.01 10.49 70.34
N ASP A 263 19.32 11.21 71.24
CA ASP A 263 17.87 11.14 71.38
C ASP A 263 17.17 11.71 70.12
N GLU A 264 17.67 12.82 69.57
CA GLU A 264 17.17 13.40 68.32
C GLU A 264 17.41 12.49 67.12
N LEU A 265 18.61 11.89 67.02
CA LEU A 265 18.93 10.92 65.98
C LEU A 265 18.06 9.68 66.11
N THR A 266 17.82 9.17 67.32
CA THR A 266 16.97 8.01 67.57
C THR A 266 15.53 8.29 67.16
N ARG A 267 15.01 9.47 67.53
CA ARG A 267 13.67 9.92 67.11
C ARG A 267 13.56 10.08 65.60
N ARG A 268 14.60 10.61 64.95
CA ARG A 268 14.66 10.74 63.50
C ARG A 268 14.74 9.39 62.81
N LEU A 269 15.46 8.42 63.40
CA LEU A 269 15.54 7.04 62.93
C LEU A 269 14.19 6.32 63.06
N GLU A 270 13.45 6.55 64.15
CA GLU A 270 12.08 6.04 64.30
C GLU A 270 11.11 6.64 63.29
N GLN A 271 11.18 7.96 63.05
CA GLN A 271 10.38 8.60 62.00
C GLN A 271 10.71 8.05 60.61
N LEU A 272 12.00 7.89 60.29
CA LEU A 272 12.44 7.35 59.01
C LEU A 272 12.03 5.89 58.84
N ASN A 273 12.01 5.11 59.93
CA ASN A 273 11.53 3.73 59.91
C ASN A 273 10.01 3.66 59.70
N GLN A 274 9.23 4.57 60.30
CA GLN A 274 7.78 4.68 60.05
C GLN A 274 7.48 5.09 58.60
N GLU A 275 8.21 6.06 58.07
CA GLU A 275 8.12 6.46 56.66
C GLU A 275 8.51 5.31 55.72
N TYR A 276 9.54 4.54 56.08
CA TYR A 276 9.94 3.35 55.33
C TYR A 276 8.85 2.28 55.32
N VAL A 277 8.24 1.97 56.47
CA VAL A 277 7.13 1.02 56.56
C VAL A 277 5.95 1.48 55.71
N HIS A 278 5.55 2.75 55.81
CA HIS A 278 4.50 3.32 54.97
C HIS A 278 4.86 3.24 53.47
N ALA A 279 6.09 3.60 53.09
CA ALA A 279 6.53 3.49 51.70
C ALA A 279 6.49 2.03 51.18
N THR A 280 6.79 1.04 52.05
CA THR A 280 6.69 -0.37 51.68
C THR A 280 5.25 -0.84 51.50
N ASP A 281 4.32 -0.40 52.35
CA ASP A 281 2.89 -0.73 52.22
C ASP A 281 2.30 -0.13 50.94
N GLU A 282 2.62 1.12 50.64
CA GLU A 282 2.23 1.81 49.41
C GLU A 282 2.78 1.08 48.18
N ARG A 283 4.04 0.64 48.23
CA ARG A 283 4.65 -0.13 47.15
C ARG A 283 3.92 -1.45 46.92
N VAL A 284 3.60 -2.18 47.99
CA VAL A 284 2.84 -3.44 47.89
C VAL A 284 1.44 -3.19 47.31
N ARG A 285 0.76 -2.14 47.77
CA ARG A 285 -0.57 -1.75 47.27
C ARG A 285 -0.55 -1.41 45.78
N VAL A 286 0.42 -0.60 45.33
CA VAL A 286 0.59 -0.26 43.92
C VAL A 286 0.95 -1.50 43.10
N SER A 287 1.83 -2.37 43.61
CA SER A 287 2.18 -3.62 42.94
C SER A 287 0.96 -4.53 42.75
N LYS A 288 0.06 -4.60 43.74
CA LYS A 288 -1.18 -5.37 43.62
C LYS A 288 -2.14 -4.79 42.59
N MET A 289 -2.31 -3.46 42.57
CA MET A 289 -3.11 -2.78 41.54
C MET A 289 -2.54 -3.00 40.13
N TRP A 290 -1.21 -2.98 40.01
CA TRP A 290 -0.53 -3.22 38.74
C TRP A 290 -0.77 -4.65 38.25
N MET A 291 -0.66 -5.66 39.13
CA MET A 291 -0.97 -7.05 38.79
C MET A 291 -2.41 -7.23 38.29
N THR A 292 -3.39 -6.63 38.98
CA THR A 292 -4.79 -6.71 38.53
C THR A 292 -5.04 -5.96 37.21
N SER A 293 -4.32 -4.86 36.97
CA SER A 293 -4.38 -4.13 35.70
C SER A 293 -3.76 -4.95 34.57
N GLU A 294 -2.68 -5.68 34.84
CA GLU A 294 -2.03 -6.54 33.85
C GLU A 294 -2.93 -7.74 33.50
N GLU A 295 -3.59 -8.35 34.49
CA GLU A 295 -4.59 -9.40 34.27
C GLU A 295 -5.75 -8.91 33.39
N GLN A 296 -6.25 -7.68 33.61
CA GLN A 296 -7.28 -7.07 32.77
C GLN A 296 -6.79 -6.81 31.33
N ASN A 297 -5.54 -6.34 31.17
CA ASN A 297 -4.94 -6.16 29.84
C ASN A 297 -4.80 -7.49 29.10
N ILE A 298 -4.40 -8.56 29.78
CA ILE A 298 -4.32 -9.89 29.19
C ILE A 298 -5.70 -10.36 28.73
N GLN A 299 -6.75 -10.19 29.54
CA GLN A 299 -8.12 -10.54 29.17
C GLN A 299 -8.63 -9.74 27.96
N LEU A 300 -8.37 -8.43 27.93
CA LEU A 300 -8.72 -7.58 26.78
C LEU A 300 -7.98 -8.00 25.51
N ASN A 301 -6.70 -8.37 25.64
CA ASN A 301 -5.90 -8.81 24.50
C ASN A 301 -6.36 -10.18 23.96
N GLU A 302 -6.79 -11.09 24.84
CA GLU A 302 -7.43 -12.36 24.46
C GLU A 302 -8.74 -12.11 23.70
N GLN A 303 -9.62 -11.24 24.22
CA GLN A 303 -10.86 -10.86 23.53
C GLN A 303 -10.60 -10.18 22.18
N LEU A 304 -9.56 -9.37 22.08
CA LEU A 304 -9.17 -8.72 20.84
C LEU A 304 -8.64 -9.75 19.82
N SER A 305 -7.87 -10.74 20.28
CA SER A 305 -7.41 -11.85 19.44
C SER A 305 -8.59 -12.69 18.92
N THR A 306 -9.59 -13.00 19.75
CA THR A 306 -10.77 -13.76 19.32
C THR A 306 -11.62 -12.96 18.31
N ALA A 307 -11.83 -11.67 18.56
CA ALA A 307 -12.55 -10.81 17.63
C ALA A 307 -11.81 -10.65 16.28
N GLN A 308 -10.47 -10.63 16.29
CA GLN A 308 -9.68 -10.61 15.06
C GLN A 308 -9.81 -11.91 14.26
N THR A 309 -9.83 -13.07 14.92
CA THR A 309 -10.06 -14.35 14.23
C THR A 309 -11.45 -14.43 13.64
N GLU A 310 -12.48 -13.98 14.36
CA GLU A 310 -13.86 -13.92 13.85
C GLU A 310 -13.99 -12.99 12.64
N LEU A 311 -13.33 -11.82 12.67
CA LEU A 311 -13.29 -10.91 11.53
C LEU A 311 -12.60 -11.52 10.30
N GLN A 312 -11.53 -12.30 10.49
CA GLN A 312 -10.88 -13.01 9.39
C GLN A 312 -11.80 -14.08 8.80
N GLU A 313 -12.46 -14.88 9.64
CA GLU A 313 -13.43 -15.88 9.17
C GLU A 313 -14.59 -15.25 8.38
N LEU A 314 -15.11 -14.12 8.84
CA LEU A 314 -16.15 -13.38 8.14
C LEU A 314 -15.67 -12.83 6.80
N ARG A 315 -14.41 -12.37 6.70
CA ARG A 315 -13.82 -11.94 5.43
C ARG A 315 -13.72 -13.09 4.44
N PHE A 316 -13.22 -14.25 4.86
CA PHE A 316 -13.16 -15.45 4.01
C PHE A 316 -14.54 -15.88 3.52
N LYS A 317 -15.55 -15.89 4.41
CA LYS A 317 -16.93 -16.20 4.01
C LYS A 317 -17.50 -15.18 3.02
N ASN A 318 -17.15 -13.90 3.17
CA ASN A 318 -17.63 -12.86 2.26
C ASN A 318 -16.98 -12.98 0.87
N GLU A 319 -15.68 -13.27 0.80
CA GLU A 319 -14.98 -13.58 -0.45
C GLU A 319 -15.55 -14.81 -1.16
N GLU A 320 -15.92 -15.85 -0.39
CA GLU A 320 -16.59 -17.04 -0.93
C GLU A 320 -17.97 -16.70 -1.51
N LEU A 321 -18.75 -15.88 -0.80
CA LEU A 321 -20.05 -15.40 -1.29
C LEU A 321 -19.90 -14.57 -2.56
N GLU A 322 -18.93 -13.66 -2.63
CA GLU A 322 -18.65 -12.88 -3.85
C GLU A 322 -18.31 -13.81 -5.04
N SER A 323 -17.48 -14.83 -4.82
CA SER A 323 -17.17 -15.85 -5.84
C SER A 323 -18.42 -16.61 -6.32
N ILE A 324 -19.30 -16.99 -5.39
CA ILE A 324 -20.58 -17.64 -5.73
C ILE A 324 -21.48 -16.68 -6.52
N THR A 325 -21.58 -15.41 -6.12
CA THR A 325 -22.39 -14.42 -6.85
C THR A 325 -21.87 -14.19 -8.27
N ASN A 326 -20.55 -14.12 -8.46
CA ASN A 326 -19.95 -14.00 -9.79
C ASN A 326 -20.28 -15.21 -10.67
N LYS A 327 -20.14 -16.43 -10.13
CA LYS A 327 -20.54 -17.66 -10.84
C LYS A 327 -22.03 -17.70 -11.18
N ALA A 328 -22.89 -17.19 -10.29
CA ALA A 328 -24.33 -17.10 -10.54
C ALA A 328 -24.66 -16.09 -11.64
N VAL A 329 -23.96 -14.96 -11.69
CA VAL A 329 -24.09 -13.96 -12.76
C VAL A 329 -23.64 -14.56 -14.09
N GLU A 330 -22.49 -15.24 -14.14
CA GLU A 330 -22.02 -15.94 -15.35
C GLU A 330 -23.00 -17.04 -15.83
N ALA A 331 -23.59 -17.80 -14.90
CA ALA A 331 -24.61 -18.78 -15.25
C ALA A 331 -25.87 -18.10 -15.83
N SER A 332 -26.26 -16.95 -15.28
CA SER A 332 -27.38 -16.15 -15.76
C SER A 332 -27.13 -15.59 -17.16
N THR A 333 -25.94 -15.07 -17.44
CA THR A 333 -25.59 -14.58 -18.79
C THR A 333 -25.64 -15.70 -19.83
N ARG A 334 -25.05 -16.87 -19.51
CA ARG A 334 -25.13 -18.06 -20.38
C ARG A 334 -26.57 -18.54 -20.61
N SER A 335 -27.42 -18.47 -19.58
CA SER A 335 -28.84 -18.82 -19.71
C SER A 335 -29.58 -17.88 -20.68
N ILE A 336 -29.29 -16.57 -20.60
CA ILE A 336 -29.86 -15.58 -21.54
C ILE A 336 -29.38 -15.83 -22.97
N GLU A 337 -28.10 -16.14 -23.17
CA GLU A 337 -27.55 -16.47 -24.49
C GLU A 337 -28.18 -17.73 -25.09
N LEU A 338 -28.32 -18.79 -24.29
CA LEU A 338 -29.00 -20.02 -24.71
C LEU A 338 -30.47 -19.77 -25.06
N LYS A 339 -31.16 -18.91 -24.29
CA LYS A 339 -32.53 -18.52 -24.61
C LYS A 339 -32.62 -17.79 -25.95
N ARG A 340 -31.73 -16.83 -26.21
CA ARG A 340 -31.66 -16.13 -27.51
C ARG A 340 -31.38 -17.09 -28.67
N ALA A 341 -30.47 -18.04 -28.49
CA ALA A 341 -30.18 -19.05 -29.50
C ALA A 341 -31.38 -19.96 -29.77
N ASN A 342 -32.11 -20.34 -28.72
CA ASN A 342 -33.33 -21.13 -28.84
C ASN A 342 -34.46 -20.34 -29.54
N ASP A 343 -34.65 -19.07 -29.20
CA ASP A 343 -35.64 -18.20 -29.85
C ASP A 343 -35.34 -18.06 -31.36
N LEU A 344 -34.06 -17.92 -31.73
CA LEU A 344 -33.61 -17.87 -33.12
C LEU A 344 -33.86 -19.21 -33.85
N LEU A 345 -33.56 -20.34 -33.21
CA LEU A 345 -33.83 -21.67 -33.77
C LEU A 345 -35.33 -21.91 -33.95
N ASN A 346 -36.15 -21.51 -32.98
CA ASN A 346 -37.61 -21.58 -33.09
C ASN A 346 -38.12 -20.73 -34.25
N GLY A 347 -37.53 -19.53 -34.47
CA GLY A 347 -37.78 -18.72 -35.66
C GLY A 347 -37.54 -19.50 -36.96
N TYR A 348 -36.34 -20.09 -37.10
CA TYR A 348 -36.04 -20.93 -38.28
C TYR A 348 -36.97 -22.13 -38.43
N CYS A 349 -37.32 -22.80 -37.33
CA CYS A 349 -38.29 -23.89 -37.36
C CYS A 349 -39.64 -23.41 -37.87
N THR A 350 -40.15 -22.27 -37.39
CA THR A 350 -41.43 -21.73 -37.87
C THR A 350 -41.40 -21.34 -39.35
N GLU A 351 -40.30 -20.74 -39.82
CA GLU A 351 -40.12 -20.40 -41.23
C GLU A 351 -40.06 -21.65 -42.12
N LEU A 352 -39.36 -22.70 -41.68
CA LEU A 352 -39.31 -23.98 -42.36
C LEU A 352 -40.70 -24.65 -42.43
N HIS A 353 -41.49 -24.58 -41.36
CA HIS A 353 -42.86 -25.10 -41.37
C HIS A 353 -43.73 -24.32 -42.36
N TYR A 354 -43.60 -22.99 -42.40
CA TYR A 354 -44.33 -22.17 -43.37
C TYR A 354 -43.97 -22.53 -44.82
N LYS A 355 -42.68 -22.68 -45.13
CA LYS A 355 -42.21 -23.11 -46.46
C LYS A 355 -42.69 -24.52 -46.81
N LEU A 356 -42.74 -25.43 -45.83
CA LEU A 356 -43.24 -26.78 -46.04
C LEU A 356 -44.74 -26.78 -46.33
N ASP A 357 -45.52 -25.97 -45.62
CA ASP A 357 -46.95 -25.79 -45.89
C ASP A 357 -47.21 -25.17 -47.27
N GLU A 358 -46.38 -24.20 -47.68
CA GLU A 358 -46.44 -23.58 -49.01
C GLU A 358 -46.16 -24.61 -50.12
N LEU A 359 -45.07 -25.36 -50.00
CA LEU A 359 -44.74 -26.45 -50.94
C LEU A 359 -45.82 -27.54 -50.95
N GLN A 360 -46.43 -27.84 -49.81
CA GLN A 360 -47.52 -28.81 -49.73
C GLN A 360 -48.78 -28.29 -50.45
N LYS A 361 -49.09 -27.00 -50.33
CA LYS A 361 -50.17 -26.36 -51.10
C LYS A 361 -49.88 -26.41 -52.60
N GLU A 362 -48.67 -26.04 -53.02
CA GLU A 362 -48.26 -26.13 -54.43
C GLU A 362 -48.38 -27.55 -54.97
N LEU A 363 -47.94 -28.55 -54.20
CA LEU A 363 -48.06 -29.96 -54.56
C LEU A 363 -49.53 -30.37 -54.71
N THR A 364 -50.42 -29.96 -53.79
CA THR A 364 -51.85 -30.26 -53.90
C THR A 364 -52.50 -29.57 -55.09
N ASN A 365 -52.15 -28.31 -55.38
CA ASN A 365 -52.64 -27.57 -56.54
C ASN A 365 -52.18 -28.23 -57.84
N SER A 366 -50.91 -28.65 -57.91
CA SER A 366 -50.36 -29.39 -59.04
C SER A 366 -51.04 -30.75 -59.22
N ALA A 367 -51.33 -31.46 -58.14
CA ALA A 367 -52.08 -32.72 -58.17
C ALA A 367 -53.51 -32.53 -58.71
N VAL A 368 -54.24 -31.51 -58.23
CA VAL A 368 -55.59 -31.17 -58.74
C VAL A 368 -55.53 -30.82 -60.23
N LYS A 369 -54.56 -30.00 -60.65
CA LYS A 369 -54.37 -29.64 -62.06
C LYS A 369 -54.07 -30.87 -62.93
N ASN A 370 -53.25 -31.80 -62.44
CA ASN A 370 -52.98 -33.06 -63.13
C ASN A 370 -54.22 -33.95 -63.23
N GLU A 371 -55.07 -33.99 -62.21
CA GLU A 371 -56.36 -34.69 -62.28
C GLU A 371 -57.29 -34.05 -63.33
N GLU A 372 -57.38 -32.72 -63.38
CA GLU A 372 -58.18 -32.00 -64.38
C GLU A 372 -57.70 -32.28 -65.80
N LEU A 373 -56.39 -32.19 -66.04
CA LEU A 373 -55.78 -32.53 -67.33
C LEU A 373 -56.02 -34.00 -67.69
N SER A 374 -55.93 -34.91 -66.70
CA SER A 374 -56.24 -36.32 -66.92
C SER A 374 -57.71 -36.53 -67.28
N ARG A 375 -58.65 -35.84 -66.61
CA ARG A 375 -60.08 -35.88 -66.94
C ARG A 375 -60.36 -35.35 -68.34
N GLU A 376 -59.72 -34.25 -68.74
CA GLU A 376 -59.86 -33.71 -70.09
C GLU A 376 -59.29 -34.65 -71.14
N LEU A 377 -58.13 -35.27 -70.89
CA LEU A 377 -57.55 -36.27 -71.78
C LEU A 377 -58.49 -37.48 -71.94
N PHE A 378 -59.09 -37.97 -70.85
CA PHE A 378 -60.11 -39.03 -70.91
C PHE A 378 -61.35 -38.60 -71.70
N HIS A 379 -61.82 -37.36 -71.52
CA HIS A 379 -62.94 -36.80 -72.27
C HIS A 379 -62.61 -36.73 -73.77
N GLN A 380 -61.42 -36.26 -74.14
CA GLN A 380 -60.95 -36.24 -75.52
C GLN A 380 -60.82 -37.64 -76.12
N LEU A 381 -60.24 -38.60 -75.41
CA LEU A 381 -60.16 -40.01 -75.87
C LEU A 381 -61.53 -40.61 -76.10
N ARG A 382 -62.50 -40.33 -75.21
CA ARG A 382 -63.88 -40.80 -75.36
C ARG A 382 -64.55 -40.16 -76.58
N LYS A 383 -64.33 -38.87 -76.81
CA LYS A 383 -64.82 -38.17 -78.01
C LYS A 383 -64.20 -38.73 -79.28
N GLN A 384 -62.87 -38.89 -79.34
CA GLN A 384 -62.17 -39.55 -80.46
C GLN A 384 -62.72 -40.95 -80.75
N ARG A 385 -62.97 -41.75 -79.71
CA ARG A 385 -63.62 -43.06 -79.86
C ARG A 385 -65.03 -42.95 -80.46
N ASN A 386 -65.84 -42.00 -79.99
CA ASN A 386 -67.17 -41.76 -80.53
C ASN A 386 -67.11 -41.29 -81.99
N TYR A 387 -66.18 -40.40 -82.33
CA TYR A 387 -65.93 -39.94 -83.70
C TYR A 387 -65.56 -41.11 -84.62
N LEU A 388 -64.64 -41.99 -84.20
CA LEU A 388 -64.27 -43.20 -84.95
C LEU A 388 -65.46 -44.16 -85.14
N GLN A 389 -66.34 -44.28 -84.13
CA GLN A 389 -67.56 -45.10 -84.22
C GLN A 389 -68.63 -44.51 -85.14
N GLN A 390 -68.72 -43.18 -85.26
CA GLN A 390 -69.66 -42.51 -86.17
C GLN A 390 -69.18 -42.55 -87.62
N VAL A 391 -67.87 -42.35 -87.86
CA VAL A 391 -67.25 -42.49 -89.19
C VAL A 391 -67.40 -43.91 -89.74
N THR A 392 -67.37 -44.93 -88.87
CA THR A 392 -67.58 -46.34 -89.28
C THR A 392 -69.05 -46.72 -89.49
N LYS A 393 -70.02 -45.90 -89.05
CA LYS A 393 -71.47 -46.19 -89.15
C LYS A 393 -72.23 -45.38 -90.20
N GLY A 394 -71.62 -44.39 -90.86
CA GLY A 394 -72.18 -43.72 -92.03
C GLY A 394 -73.47 -42.91 -91.76
N SER A 395 -73.38 -41.85 -90.95
CA SER A 395 -74.47 -40.89 -90.71
C SER A 395 -74.04 -39.43 -90.86
N ASN A 396 -75.03 -38.57 -91.16
CA ASN A 396 -75.01 -37.17 -91.63
C ASN A 396 -73.82 -36.25 -91.25
N PHE A 397 -73.27 -35.60 -92.27
CA PHE A 397 -72.08 -34.72 -92.24
C PHE A 397 -72.31 -33.33 -91.61
N THR A 398 -73.57 -32.89 -91.45
CA THR A 398 -73.90 -31.52 -91.03
C THR A 398 -73.85 -31.31 -89.52
N ASP A 399 -74.22 -32.32 -88.71
CA ASP A 399 -74.15 -32.25 -87.25
C ASP A 399 -72.70 -32.27 -86.73
N TRP A 400 -71.79 -32.85 -87.54
CA TRP A 400 -70.35 -32.91 -87.26
C TRP A 400 -69.66 -31.55 -87.27
N GLN A 401 -70.04 -30.66 -88.19
CA GLN A 401 -69.36 -29.38 -88.38
C GLN A 401 -69.69 -28.39 -87.25
N THR A 402 -70.91 -28.47 -86.71
CA THR A 402 -71.34 -27.68 -85.55
C THR A 402 -70.67 -28.15 -84.27
N ASP A 403 -70.64 -29.47 -84.00
CA ASP A 403 -70.00 -30.02 -82.79
C ASP A 403 -68.48 -29.77 -82.76
N ALA A 404 -67.81 -29.82 -83.92
CA ALA A 404 -66.39 -29.52 -84.03
C ALA A 404 -66.09 -28.01 -83.86
N SER A 405 -66.97 -27.14 -84.37
CA SER A 405 -66.81 -25.69 -84.23
C SER A 405 -67.05 -25.22 -82.80
N ASP A 406 -67.99 -25.82 -82.08
CA ASP A 406 -68.28 -25.46 -80.69
C ASP A 406 -67.16 -25.95 -79.75
N GLU A 407 -66.54 -27.10 -80.04
CA GLU A 407 -65.37 -27.55 -79.28
C GLU A 407 -64.09 -26.77 -79.57
N LEU A 408 -63.87 -26.31 -80.80
CA LEU A 408 -62.75 -25.40 -81.08
C LEU A 408 -62.89 -24.09 -80.31
N LYS A 409 -64.11 -23.52 -80.23
CA LYS A 409 -64.37 -22.33 -79.40
C LYS A 409 -64.17 -22.59 -77.92
N ARG A 410 -64.57 -23.76 -77.41
CA ARG A 410 -64.32 -24.16 -76.02
C ARG A 410 -62.81 -24.29 -75.75
N ILE A 411 -62.06 -24.92 -76.64
CA ILE A 411 -60.60 -25.07 -76.50
C ILE A 411 -59.90 -23.70 -76.58
N GLU A 412 -60.29 -22.83 -77.50
CA GLU A 412 -59.76 -21.44 -77.55
C GLU A 412 -60.02 -20.70 -76.24
N SER A 413 -61.22 -20.81 -75.66
CA SER A 413 -61.53 -20.18 -74.38
C SER A 413 -60.71 -20.72 -73.18
N MET A 414 -60.14 -21.93 -73.28
CA MET A 414 -59.23 -22.49 -72.27
C MET A 414 -57.78 -21.99 -72.41
N PHE A 415 -57.37 -21.53 -73.60
CA PHE A 415 -56.03 -20.97 -73.84
C PHE A 415 -55.96 -19.45 -73.59
N ASP A 416 -57.09 -18.73 -73.66
CA ASP A 416 -57.19 -17.27 -73.42
C ASP A 416 -57.07 -16.85 -71.94
N HIS A 417 -56.61 -17.73 -71.05
CA HIS A 417 -56.15 -17.36 -69.71
C HIS A 417 -54.62 -17.54 -69.59
N PRO A 418 -53.82 -16.63 -70.19
CA PRO A 418 -52.39 -16.67 -70.02
C PRO A 418 -52.02 -16.28 -68.59
N HIS A 419 -51.46 -17.26 -67.87
CA HIS A 419 -50.40 -17.12 -66.87
C HIS A 419 -50.30 -15.81 -66.08
N THR A 420 -51.01 -15.72 -64.95
CA THR A 420 -50.70 -14.76 -63.86
C THR A 420 -49.48 -15.17 -63.02
N VAL A 421 -48.77 -16.24 -63.38
CA VAL A 421 -47.59 -16.74 -62.64
C VAL A 421 -46.34 -15.86 -62.82
N SER A 422 -46.29 -15.00 -63.85
CA SER A 422 -45.09 -14.19 -64.13
C SER A 422 -44.94 -12.92 -63.28
N ASP A 423 -45.99 -12.47 -62.57
CA ASP A 423 -45.94 -11.24 -61.77
C ASP A 423 -45.61 -11.48 -60.29
N GLU A 424 -45.92 -12.66 -59.73
CA GLU A 424 -45.59 -13.00 -58.34
C GLU A 424 -44.10 -13.29 -58.13
N LEU A 425 -43.41 -13.88 -59.13
CA LEU A 425 -41.96 -14.10 -59.07
C LEU A 425 -41.14 -12.80 -59.10
N LYS A 426 -41.65 -11.72 -59.72
CA LYS A 426 -40.97 -10.41 -59.75
C LYS A 426 -41.14 -9.59 -58.47
N GLN A 427 -42.12 -9.91 -57.62
CA GLN A 427 -42.27 -9.28 -56.31
C GLN A 427 -41.38 -9.95 -55.25
N ASN A 428 -41.16 -11.27 -55.32
CA ASN A 428 -40.28 -11.97 -54.38
C ASN A 428 -38.77 -11.69 -54.58
N GLU A 429 -38.32 -11.35 -55.79
CA GLU A 429 -36.92 -10.92 -55.99
C GLU A 429 -36.62 -9.50 -55.47
N LYS A 430 -37.63 -8.64 -55.29
CA LYS A 430 -37.42 -7.27 -54.79
C LYS A 430 -37.38 -7.15 -53.27
N SER A 431 -37.93 -8.12 -52.53
CA SER A 431 -37.86 -8.16 -51.06
C SER A 431 -36.52 -8.69 -50.54
N ILE A 432 -35.84 -9.56 -51.31
CA ILE A 432 -34.55 -10.17 -50.91
C ILE A 432 -33.36 -9.19 -51.04
N ILE A 433 -33.51 -8.08 -51.79
CA ILE A 433 -32.43 -7.09 -52.03
C ILE A 433 -32.48 -5.92 -51.02
N ARG A 434 -33.36 -5.94 -50.00
CA ARG A 434 -33.57 -4.79 -49.09
C ARG A 434 -33.51 -5.07 -47.58
N GLU A 435 -32.89 -6.16 -47.14
CA GLU A 435 -32.48 -6.34 -45.73
C GLU A 435 -30.97 -6.47 -45.58
#